data_AF-A0A961AW98-F1
#
_entry.id   AF-A0A961AW98-F1
#
_cell.length_a   1.000
_cell.length_b   1.000
_cell.length_c   1.000
_cell.angle_alpha   90.00
_cell.angle_beta   90.00
_cell.angle_gamma   90.00
#
_symmetry.space_group_name_H-M   'P 1'
#
loop_
_entity.id
_entity.type
_entity.pdbx_description
1 polymer ?
#
loop_
_entity_poly.entity_id
_entity_poly.type
_entity_poly.pdbx_seq_one_letter_code
_entity_poly.pdbx_strand_id
1 'polypeptide(L)'
;MTLVTQYNEFACFAACLESIKRDWGDCCFRHKKFVESNLEIFNGGNKHEGLAQDPIEACRRAGLDAEWFSGSISYNPDQTAVLLYIWIGNQESEKHVVRLLRPFPDKLKVMNPVESNCYDCISPEWVKAMLKVTRP
;
A
#
# COMPACT_ATOMS: atom_id res chain seq x y z
N MET A 1 0.30 12.28 9.72
CA MET A 1 0.29 11.25 8.67
C MET A 1 1.60 11.33 7.92
N THR A 2 2.31 10.21 7.86
CA THR A 2 3.68 10.10 7.44
C THR A 2 3.69 9.50 6.04
N LEU A 3 4.30 10.22 5.10
CA LEU A 3 4.57 9.70 3.77
C LEU A 3 5.99 9.15 3.73
N VAL A 4 6.13 7.93 3.21
CA VAL A 4 7.41 7.34 2.85
C VAL A 4 7.42 7.13 1.34
N THR A 5 8.37 7.76 0.66
CA THR A 5 8.57 7.61 -0.78
C THR A 5 9.20 6.25 -1.09
N GLN A 6 8.72 5.60 -2.14
CA GLN A 6 9.29 4.35 -2.65
C GLN A 6 10.70 4.59 -3.20
N TYR A 7 11.63 3.69 -2.92
CA TYR A 7 13.02 3.82 -3.38
C TYR A 7 13.25 3.39 -4.84
N ASN A 8 12.30 2.66 -5.42
CA ASN A 8 12.27 2.28 -6.84
C ASN A 8 10.81 2.13 -7.29
N GLU A 9 10.58 1.97 -8.59
CA GLU A 9 9.27 1.73 -9.21
C GLU A 9 8.52 0.51 -8.63
N PHE A 10 9.24 -0.37 -7.93
CA PHE A 10 8.78 -1.64 -7.40
C PHE A 10 8.64 -1.68 -5.87
N ALA A 11 8.49 -0.55 -5.19
CA ALA A 11 8.46 -0.53 -3.73
C ALA A 11 7.23 0.17 -3.16
N CYS A 12 6.20 0.39 -3.98
CA CYS A 12 5.00 1.13 -3.58
C CYS A 12 4.27 0.46 -2.40
N PHE A 13 4.10 -0.86 -2.42
CA PHE A 13 3.46 -1.60 -1.32
C PHE A 13 4.25 -1.46 0.00
N ALA A 14 5.55 -1.75 -0.04
CA ALA A 14 6.40 -1.72 1.15
C ALA A 14 6.56 -0.29 1.71
N ALA A 15 6.61 0.73 0.85
CA ALA A 15 6.61 2.13 1.25
C ALA A 15 5.29 2.55 1.92
N CYS A 16 4.15 2.06 1.43
CA CYS A 16 2.86 2.26 2.08
C CYS A 16 2.82 1.58 3.47
N LEU A 17 3.37 0.37 3.61
CA LEU A 17 3.48 -0.30 4.92
C LEU A 17 4.35 0.50 5.89
N GLU A 18 5.50 1.02 5.45
CA GLU A 18 6.32 1.86 6.32
C GLU A 18 5.60 3.14 6.74
N SER A 19 4.87 3.77 5.81
CA SER A 19 4.05 4.95 6.10
C SER A 19 3.02 4.68 7.20
N ILE A 20 2.33 3.53 7.12
CA ILE A 20 1.38 3.05 8.14
C ILE A 20 2.10 2.82 9.47
N LYS A 21 3.20 2.07 9.46
CA LYS A 21 3.95 1.72 10.67
C LYS A 21 4.51 2.95 11.39
N ARG A 22 5.01 3.94 10.65
CA ARG A 22 5.48 5.22 11.21
C ARG A 22 4.36 6.03 11.84
N ASP A 23 3.20 6.12 11.17
CA ASP A 23 2.00 6.72 11.78
C ASP A 23 1.55 6.01 13.04
N TRP A 24 1.87 4.72 13.14
CA TRP A 24 1.57 3.89 14.27
C TRP A 24 2.65 3.84 15.35
N GLY A 25 3.72 4.62 15.18
CA GLY A 25 4.80 4.80 16.15
C GLY A 25 6.03 3.89 15.95
N ASP A 26 6.03 3.02 14.95
CA ASP A 26 7.19 2.18 14.62
C ASP A 26 8.10 2.91 13.61
N CYS A 27 9.18 3.49 14.13
CA CYS A 27 10.18 4.21 13.34
C CYS A 27 11.36 3.32 12.88
N CYS A 28 11.41 2.05 13.31
CA CYS A 28 12.48 1.12 13.03
C CYS A 28 12.26 0.33 11.73
N PHE A 29 11.01 0.20 11.29
CA PHE A 29 10.71 -0.42 10.00
C PHE A 29 11.31 0.39 8.84
N ARG A 30 11.95 -0.32 7.91
CA ARG A 30 12.61 0.24 6.72
C ARG A 30 12.24 -0.59 5.51
N HIS A 31 11.40 -0.06 4.64
CA HIS A 31 10.82 -0.76 3.50
C HIS A 31 11.89 -1.34 2.56
N LYS A 32 12.98 -0.62 2.29
CA LYS A 32 14.10 -1.15 1.49
C LYS A 32 14.68 -2.45 2.07
N LYS A 33 15.05 -2.44 3.35
CA LYS A 33 15.57 -3.63 4.05
C LYS A 33 14.53 -4.75 4.11
N PHE A 34 13.27 -4.37 4.29
CA PHE A 34 12.15 -5.30 4.32
C PHE A 34 11.99 -6.03 2.98
N VAL A 35 12.01 -5.32 1.84
CA VAL A 35 11.98 -5.95 0.53
C VAL A 35 13.21 -6.84 0.31
N GLU A 36 14.42 -6.33 0.60
CA GLU A 36 15.68 -7.09 0.45
C GLU A 36 15.72 -8.39 1.27
N SER A 37 15.09 -8.41 2.44
CA SER A 37 15.08 -9.58 3.35
C SER A 37 13.94 -10.56 3.07
N ASN A 38 12.98 -10.18 2.22
CA ASN A 38 11.79 -10.97 1.93
C ASN A 38 11.58 -11.09 0.41
N LEU A 39 12.65 -11.26 -0.35
CA LEU A 39 12.56 -11.29 -1.81
C LEU A 39 11.59 -12.37 -2.30
N GLU A 40 11.46 -13.51 -1.64
CA GLU A 40 10.55 -14.59 -2.03
C GLU A 40 9.08 -14.17 -2.12
N ILE A 41 8.63 -13.21 -1.30
CA ILE A 41 7.25 -12.68 -1.35
C ILE A 41 7.10 -11.52 -2.36
N PHE A 42 8.22 -10.96 -2.85
CA PHE A 42 8.26 -9.84 -3.80
C PHE A 42 8.76 -10.23 -5.21
N ASN A 43 9.41 -11.41 -5.39
CA ASN A 43 10.15 -11.82 -6.61
C ASN A 43 9.65 -13.11 -7.28
N GLY A 44 8.48 -13.67 -6.97
CA GLY A 44 8.08 -14.97 -7.55
C GLY A 44 7.65 -14.95 -9.03
N GLY A 45 8.56 -14.54 -9.93
CA GLY A 45 8.48 -14.92 -11.35
C GLY A 45 9.06 -13.92 -12.34
N ASN A 46 8.92 -12.61 -12.09
CA ASN A 46 9.42 -11.57 -12.99
C ASN A 46 9.92 -10.38 -12.17
N LYS A 47 11.11 -9.88 -12.49
CA LYS A 47 11.85 -8.80 -11.79
C LYS A 47 11.17 -7.43 -11.81
N HIS A 48 9.87 -7.35 -12.09
CA HIS A 48 9.19 -6.13 -12.54
C HIS A 48 7.85 -5.82 -11.88
N GLU A 49 7.51 -6.30 -10.69
CA GLU A 49 6.19 -5.96 -10.13
C GLU A 49 6.17 -5.23 -8.80
N GLY A 50 7.13 -5.38 -7.89
CA GLY A 50 7.18 -4.51 -6.69
C GLY A 50 5.96 -4.42 -5.77
N LEU A 51 5.00 -5.26 -6.08
CA LEU A 51 3.85 -5.64 -5.32
C LEU A 51 4.27 -6.90 -4.58
N ALA A 52 3.82 -7.02 -3.35
CA ALA A 52 3.85 -8.30 -2.69
C ALA A 52 2.99 -9.26 -3.52
N GLN A 53 3.56 -10.41 -3.92
CA GLN A 53 2.79 -11.49 -4.53
C GLN A 53 1.81 -12.10 -3.56
N ASP A 54 2.21 -12.12 -2.29
CA ASP A 54 1.35 -12.42 -1.17
C ASP A 54 1.33 -11.21 -0.21
N PRO A 55 0.41 -10.24 -0.45
CA PRO A 55 0.29 -9.05 0.39
C PRO A 55 -0.06 -9.35 1.85
N ILE A 56 -0.80 -10.42 2.11
CA ILE A 56 -1.19 -10.80 3.46
C ILE A 56 0.04 -11.31 4.22
N GLU A 57 0.81 -12.20 3.59
CA GLU A 57 2.08 -12.67 4.16
C GLU A 57 3.07 -11.51 4.37
N ALA A 58 3.14 -10.56 3.43
CA ALA A 58 3.97 -9.37 3.57
C ALA A 58 3.56 -8.52 4.78
N CYS A 59 2.27 -8.28 4.99
CA CYS A 59 1.76 -7.62 6.19
C CYS A 59 2.12 -8.39 7.46
N ARG A 60 1.91 -9.71 7.47
CA ARG A 60 2.22 -10.58 8.61
C ARG A 60 3.70 -10.52 9.00
N ARG A 61 4.61 -10.54 8.02
CA ARG A 61 6.06 -10.38 8.25
C ARG A 61 6.45 -8.99 8.71
N ALA A 62 5.65 -7.98 8.39
CA ALA A 62 5.79 -6.64 8.94
C ALA A 62 5.16 -6.49 10.35
N GLY A 63 4.59 -7.56 10.92
CA GLY A 63 3.93 -7.58 12.23
C GLY A 63 2.55 -6.93 12.21
N LEU A 64 1.83 -7.04 11.11
CA LEU A 64 0.50 -6.47 10.89
C LEU A 64 -0.47 -7.58 10.46
N ASP A 65 -1.75 -7.41 10.80
CA ASP A 65 -2.82 -8.25 10.26
C ASP A 65 -3.39 -7.61 9.00
N ALA A 66 -3.80 -8.45 8.04
CA ALA A 66 -4.41 -7.97 6.81
C ALA A 66 -5.47 -8.92 6.26
N GLU A 67 -6.50 -8.33 5.65
CA GLU A 67 -7.57 -9.06 4.97
C GLU A 67 -7.97 -8.33 3.67
N TRP A 68 -8.27 -9.11 2.63
CA TRP A 68 -8.93 -8.59 1.45
C TRP A 68 -10.39 -8.29 1.76
N PHE A 69 -10.90 -7.17 1.29
CA PHE A 69 -12.31 -6.84 1.49
C PHE A 69 -12.92 -6.16 0.26
N SER A 70 -14.25 -6.29 0.14
CA SER A 70 -15.08 -5.63 -0.86
C SER A 70 -16.23 -4.88 -0.15
N GLY A 71 -16.64 -3.74 -0.70
CA GLY A 71 -17.77 -2.97 -0.18
C GLY A 71 -17.43 -1.53 0.21
N SER A 72 -18.35 -0.88 0.93
CA SER A 72 -18.24 0.53 1.30
C SER A 72 -17.08 0.76 2.27
N ILE A 73 -16.26 1.77 1.98
CA ILE A 73 -15.08 2.07 2.78
C ILE A 73 -15.48 2.89 4.01
N SER A 74 -15.70 2.21 5.14
CA SER A 74 -15.82 2.82 6.46
C SER A 74 -14.77 2.20 7.37
N TYR A 75 -13.84 3.01 7.87
CA TYR A 75 -12.78 2.53 8.77
C TYR A 75 -12.34 3.63 9.72
N ASN A 76 -11.78 3.23 10.86
CA ASN A 76 -11.11 4.14 11.79
C ASN A 76 -9.63 4.26 11.38
N PRO A 77 -9.15 5.42 10.87
CA PRO A 77 -7.79 5.58 10.40
C PRO A 77 -6.71 5.41 11.49
N ASP A 78 -7.09 5.50 12.77
CA ASP A 78 -6.17 5.32 13.90
C ASP A 78 -5.86 3.84 14.17
N GLN A 79 -6.80 2.95 13.81
CA GLN A 79 -6.72 1.49 14.07
C GLN A 79 -6.58 0.66 12.79
N THR A 80 -6.96 1.24 11.66
CA THR A 80 -7.06 0.55 10.38
C THR A 80 -6.47 1.43 9.29
N ALA A 81 -5.68 0.84 8.42
CA ALA A 81 -5.26 1.44 7.17
C ALA A 81 -5.84 0.65 6.00
N VAL A 82 -6.11 1.33 4.88
CA VAL A 82 -6.56 0.69 3.66
C VAL A 82 -5.54 0.95 2.56
N LEU A 83 -5.02 -0.12 1.97
CA LEU A 83 -4.21 -0.08 0.77
C LEU A 83 -5.09 -0.37 -0.44
N LEU A 84 -5.00 0.48 -1.45
CA LEU A 84 -5.72 0.36 -2.71
C LEU A 84 -4.75 -0.13 -3.78
N TYR A 85 -5.13 -1.21 -4.45
CA TYR A 85 -4.48 -1.66 -5.67
C TYR A 85 -5.17 -0.99 -6.83
N ILE A 86 -4.42 -0.13 -7.53
CA ILE A 86 -4.94 0.70 -8.62
C ILE A 86 -4.21 0.38 -9.92
N TRP A 87 -4.87 0.63 -11.04
CA TRP A 87 -4.23 0.65 -12.35
C TRP A 87 -4.08 2.11 -12.79
N ILE A 88 -2.84 2.52 -13.05
CA ILE A 88 -2.56 3.83 -13.62
C ILE A 88 -2.60 3.65 -15.15
N GLY A 89 -3.42 4.44 -15.85
CA GLY A 89 -3.56 4.31 -17.31
C GLY A 89 -4.37 3.10 -17.81
N ASN A 90 -4.33 2.89 -19.13
CA ASN A 90 -5.13 1.87 -19.84
C ASN A 90 -4.44 0.50 -19.95
N GLN A 91 -3.29 0.29 -19.29
CA GLN A 91 -2.54 -0.97 -19.39
C GLN A 91 -2.61 -1.74 -18.06
N GLU A 92 -2.99 -3.02 -18.13
CA GLU A 92 -3.07 -3.93 -16.97
C GLU A 92 -1.72 -4.16 -16.27
N SER A 93 -0.61 -3.77 -16.90
CA SER A 93 0.75 -3.86 -16.38
C SER A 93 1.13 -2.75 -15.38
N GLU A 94 0.37 -1.66 -15.32
CA GLU A 94 0.66 -0.52 -14.43
C GLU A 94 -0.07 -0.67 -13.09
N LYS A 95 0.25 -1.75 -12.38
CA LYS A 95 -0.29 -2.01 -11.04
C LYS A 95 0.47 -1.17 -10.02
N HIS A 96 -0.26 -0.38 -9.23
CA HIS A 96 0.32 0.48 -8.20
C HIS A 96 -0.43 0.34 -6.87
N VAL A 97 0.25 0.57 -5.75
CA VAL A 97 -0.37 0.57 -4.42
C VAL A 97 -0.28 1.95 -3.81
N VAL A 98 -1.44 2.45 -3.40
CA VAL A 98 -1.60 3.71 -2.68
C VAL A 98 -2.33 3.47 -1.37
N ARG A 99 -2.11 4.31 -0.37
CA ARG A 99 -2.88 4.27 0.88
C ARG A 99 -4.08 5.18 0.75
N LEU A 100 -5.27 4.69 1.05
CA LEU A 100 -6.44 5.55 1.19
C LEU A 100 -6.32 6.42 2.43
N LEU A 101 -6.64 7.71 2.31
CA LEU A 101 -6.70 8.64 3.42
C LEU A 101 -8.13 9.03 3.76
N ARG A 102 -8.94 9.27 2.73
CA ARG A 102 -10.34 9.65 2.90
C ARG A 102 -11.16 9.31 1.66
N PRO A 103 -12.27 8.56 1.80
CA PRO A 103 -13.23 8.41 0.73
C PRO A 103 -14.12 9.66 0.64
N PHE A 104 -14.41 10.11 -0.58
CA PHE A 104 -15.48 11.04 -0.93
C PHE A 104 -16.47 10.34 -1.87
N PRO A 105 -17.68 10.88 -2.11
CA PRO A 105 -18.68 10.21 -2.96
C PRO A 105 -18.21 9.92 -4.39
N ASP A 106 -17.40 10.80 -4.96
CA ASP A 106 -16.98 10.81 -6.37
C ASP A 106 -15.48 10.58 -6.56
N LYS A 107 -14.70 10.58 -5.48
CA LYS A 107 -13.24 10.48 -5.52
C LYS A 107 -12.65 9.93 -4.24
N LEU A 108 -11.41 9.44 -4.31
CA LEU A 108 -10.68 8.92 -3.17
C LEU A 108 -9.43 9.74 -2.95
N LYS A 109 -9.30 10.37 -1.78
CA LYS A 109 -8.04 11.01 -1.39
C LYS A 109 -7.06 9.93 -0.93
N VAL A 110 -5.94 9.85 -1.61
CA VAL A 110 -4.91 8.83 -1.39
C VAL A 110 -3.56 9.47 -1.10
N MET A 111 -2.68 8.67 -0.50
CA MET A 111 -1.26 8.93 -0.38
C MET A 111 -0.55 7.96 -1.31
N ASN A 112 0.18 8.52 -2.26
CA ASN A 112 0.89 7.78 -3.29
C ASN A 112 2.40 7.84 -2.98
N PRO A 113 3.13 6.71 -3.00
CA PRO A 113 4.55 6.69 -2.60
C PRO A 113 5.55 7.14 -3.69
N VAL A 114 5.14 7.62 -4.88
CA VAL A 114 6.08 7.92 -5.98
C VAL A 114 7.01 9.11 -5.71
N GLU A 115 6.48 10.22 -5.16
CA GLU A 115 7.27 11.44 -4.91
C GLU A 115 7.12 11.95 -3.47
N SER A 116 8.01 12.86 -3.06
CA SER A 116 7.85 13.58 -1.78
C SER A 116 6.64 14.53 -1.88
N ASN A 117 5.70 14.45 -0.94
CA ASN A 117 4.41 15.19 -0.88
C ASN A 117 3.29 14.71 -1.80
N CYS A 118 3.29 13.43 -2.14
CA CYS A 118 2.39 12.83 -3.10
C CYS A 118 1.04 12.44 -2.45
N TYR A 119 0.15 13.43 -2.29
CA TYR A 119 -1.26 13.24 -1.93
C TYR A 119 -2.14 13.57 -3.13
N ASP A 120 -3.03 12.67 -3.52
CA ASP A 120 -3.80 12.80 -4.76
C ASP A 120 -5.28 12.44 -4.56
N CYS A 121 -6.12 12.78 -5.52
CA CYS A 121 -7.49 12.30 -5.64
C CYS A 121 -7.61 11.40 -6.87
N ILE A 122 -7.87 10.11 -6.66
CA ILE A 122 -8.13 9.16 -7.74
C ILE A 122 -9.61 8.88 -7.87
N SER A 123 -10.00 8.41 -9.06
CA SER A 123 -11.36 7.99 -9.31
C SER A 123 -11.61 6.56 -8.76
N PRO A 124 -12.76 6.27 -8.13
CA PRO A 124 -13.01 4.95 -7.55
C PRO A 124 -12.92 3.78 -8.54
N GLU A 125 -13.20 4.00 -9.83
CA GLU A 125 -13.12 2.96 -10.87
C GLU A 125 -11.69 2.48 -11.18
N TRP A 126 -10.68 3.23 -10.74
CA TRP A 126 -9.28 2.80 -10.84
C TRP A 126 -8.94 1.73 -9.80
N VAL A 127 -9.74 1.59 -8.73
CA VAL A 127 -9.51 0.61 -7.67
C VAL A 127 -9.93 -0.78 -8.16
N LYS A 128 -8.99 -1.73 -8.10
CA LYS A 128 -9.20 -3.13 -8.48
C LYS A 128 -9.32 -4.06 -7.29
N ALA A 129 -8.60 -3.75 -6.21
CA ALA A 129 -8.68 -4.48 -4.96
C ALA A 129 -8.35 -3.57 -3.78
N MET A 130 -8.85 -3.95 -2.61
CA MET A 130 -8.62 -3.24 -1.36
C MET A 130 -8.14 -4.20 -0.30
N LEU A 131 -7.02 -3.85 0.32
CA LEU A 131 -6.44 -4.60 1.43
C LEU A 131 -6.61 -3.76 2.70
N LYS A 132 -7.32 -4.31 3.67
CA LYS A 132 -7.44 -3.74 5.00
C LYS A 132 -6.26 -4.22 5.84
N VAL A 133 -5.60 -3.30 6.51
CA VAL A 133 -4.43 -3.55 7.36
C VAL A 133 -4.73 -3.05 8.76
N THR A 134 -4.51 -3.90 9.77
CA THR A 134 -4.77 -3.60 11.18
C THR A 134 -3.54 -3.92 12.03
N ARG A 135 -3.47 -3.29 13.20
CA ARG A 135 -2.57 -3.78 14.25
C ARG A 135 -3.15 -5.06 14.85
N PRO A 136 -2.30 -6.01 15.28
CA PRO A 136 -2.71 -7.10 16.16
C PRO A 136 -3.31 -6.58 17.48
#